data_AF-A0A177LHB8-F1
#
_entry.id   AF-A0A177LHB8-F1
#
_cell.length_a   1.000
_cell.length_b   1.000
_cell.length_c   1.000
_cell.angle_alpha   90.00
_cell.angle_beta   90.00
_cell.angle_gamma   90.00
#
_symmetry.space_group_name_H-M   'P 1'
#
loop_
_entity.id
_entity.type
_entity.pdbx_description
1 polymer ?
#
loop_
_entity_poly.entity_id
_entity_poly.type
_entity_poly.pdbx_seq_one_letter_code
_entity_poly.pdbx_strand_id
1 'polypeptide(L)'
;MVDKKWQPINIEQQRKLGWKMLNEPSQLPLSETEKKYTYTANEVHISVNNFSFSNRVENGKTIQERDIRDFEKIKFILDNNGRIVKKETNRENRETEIEEYSY
;
A
#
# COMPACT_ATOMS: atom_id res chain seq x y z
N MET A 1 -39.65 9.17 22.05
CA MET A 1 -39.34 8.10 21.08
C MET A 1 -39.57 8.67 19.69
N VAL A 2 -38.52 8.89 18.90
CA VAL A 2 -38.64 9.45 17.55
C VAL A 2 -38.83 8.29 16.57
N ASP A 3 -39.94 8.34 15.85
CA ASP A 3 -40.45 7.41 14.84
C ASP A 3 -39.38 7.14 13.75
N LYS A 4 -38.55 6.11 13.93
CA LYS A 4 -37.59 5.62 12.91
C LYS A 4 -38.32 4.71 11.91
N LYS A 5 -39.31 5.25 11.21
CA LYS A 5 -39.96 4.53 10.10
C LYS A 5 -39.04 4.59 8.88
N TRP A 6 -38.68 3.41 8.36
CA TRP A 6 -38.02 3.27 7.07
C TRP A 6 -38.91 3.90 6.00
N GLN A 7 -38.54 5.10 5.53
CA GLN A 7 -39.23 5.74 4.42
C GLN A 7 -38.66 5.19 3.11
N PRO A 8 -39.48 4.64 2.20
CA PRO A 8 -39.01 4.20 0.90
C PRO A 8 -38.52 5.42 0.12
N ILE A 9 -37.26 5.39 -0.29
CA ILE A 9 -36.69 6.40 -1.19
C ILE A 9 -37.25 6.19 -2.60
N ASN A 10 -37.63 7.29 -3.25
CA ASN A 10 -38.11 7.24 -4.63
C ASN A 10 -36.95 7.09 -5.63
N ILE A 11 -37.26 6.79 -6.89
CA ILE A 11 -36.26 6.54 -7.94
C ILE A 11 -35.33 7.74 -8.16
N GLU A 12 -35.84 8.97 -8.03
CA GLU A 12 -35.04 10.18 -8.19
C GLU A 12 -34.05 10.37 -7.03
N GLN A 13 -34.49 10.09 -5.80
CA GLN A 13 -33.64 10.12 -4.61
C GLN A 13 -32.57 9.03 -4.68
N GLN A 14 -32.90 7.83 -5.16
CA GLN A 14 -31.92 6.76 -5.42
C GLN A 14 -30.88 7.19 -6.44
N ARG A 15 -31.29 7.77 -7.57
CA ARG A 15 -30.36 8.29 -8.59
C ARG A 15 -29.46 9.37 -8.04
N LYS A 16 -30.01 10.32 -7.28
CA LYS A 16 -29.24 11.41 -6.65
C LYS A 16 -28.23 10.89 -5.64
N LEU A 17 -28.59 9.88 -4.84
CA LEU A 17 -27.66 9.18 -3.94
C LEU A 17 -26.56 8.44 -4.70
N GLY A 18 -26.93 7.70 -5.75
CA GLY A 18 -25.96 7.01 -6.61
C GLY A 18 -24.93 7.95 -7.23
N TRP A 19 -25.39 9.09 -7.79
CA TRP A 19 -24.50 10.13 -8.33
C TRP A 19 -23.62 10.78 -7.27
N LYS A 20 -24.14 10.98 -6.06
CA LYS A 20 -23.36 11.54 -4.96
C LYS A 20 -22.24 10.59 -4.52
N MET A 21 -22.52 9.29 -4.41
CA MET A 21 -21.52 8.27 -4.06
C MET A 21 -20.50 8.03 -5.18
N LEU A 22 -20.91 8.17 -6.44
CA LEU A 22 -20.01 8.04 -7.60
C LEU A 22 -18.98 9.18 -7.67
N ASN A 23 -19.40 10.40 -7.32
CA ASN A 23 -18.58 11.60 -7.37
C ASN A 23 -17.87 11.89 -6.04
N GLU A 24 -18.12 11.10 -5.01
CA GLU A 24 -17.34 11.14 -3.79
C GLU A 24 -15.96 10.58 -4.14
N PRO A 25 -14.86 11.36 -3.99
CA PRO A 25 -13.52 10.79 -4.13
C PRO A 25 -13.48 9.61 -3.17
N SER A 26 -13.16 8.41 -3.67
CA SER A 26 -13.04 7.23 -2.80
C SER A 26 -12.08 7.62 -1.68
N GLN A 27 -12.59 7.78 -0.46
CA GLN A 27 -11.76 8.19 0.68
C GLN A 27 -10.66 7.16 0.97
N LEU A 28 -10.75 6.00 0.32
CA LEU A 28 -9.95 4.82 0.54
C LEU A 28 -9.04 4.61 -0.68
N PRO A 29 -7.71 4.74 -0.52
CA PRO A 29 -6.78 4.38 -1.58
C PRO A 29 -6.92 2.89 -1.91
N LEU A 30 -6.84 2.54 -3.19
CA LEU A 30 -6.87 1.14 -3.65
C LEU A 30 -5.54 0.41 -3.37
N SER A 31 -4.46 1.17 -3.25
CA SER A 31 -3.12 0.66 -2.98
C SER A 31 -2.26 1.73 -2.32
N GLU A 32 -1.31 1.32 -1.49
CA GLU A 32 -0.31 2.19 -0.88
C GLU A 32 1.07 1.55 -1.02
N THR A 33 2.08 2.35 -1.32
CA THR A 33 3.48 1.91 -1.33
C THR A 33 4.23 2.62 -0.21
N GLU A 34 4.73 1.85 0.74
CA GLU A 34 5.57 2.35 1.83
C GLU A 34 7.03 2.05 1.53
N LYS A 35 7.89 3.07 1.65
CA LYS A 35 9.34 2.94 1.48
C LYS A 35 10.03 3.32 2.76
N LYS A 36 10.83 2.40 3.31
CA LYS A 36 11.65 2.62 4.49
C LYS A 36 13.13 2.53 4.11
N TYR A 37 13.89 3.52 4.53
CA TYR A 37 15.32 3.60 4.30
C TYR A 37 16.04 3.52 5.63
N THR A 38 17.07 2.67 5.70
CA THR A 38 17.96 2.57 6.86
C THR A 38 19.40 2.55 6.37
N TYR A 39 20.24 3.35 7.01
CA TYR A 39 21.61 3.59 6.56
C TYR A 39 22.58 3.20 7.66
N THR A 40 23.68 2.57 7.27
CA THR A 40 24.87 2.35 8.10
C THR A 40 26.08 2.93 7.38
N ALA A 41 27.26 2.91 8.01
CA ALA A 41 28.48 3.43 7.38
C ALA A 41 28.83 2.72 6.06
N ASN A 42 28.55 1.42 5.97
CA ASN A 42 28.99 0.58 4.85
C ASN A 42 27.82 0.00 4.04
N GLU A 43 26.57 0.26 4.44
CA GLU A 43 25.40 -0.37 3.81
C GLU A 43 24.19 0.55 3.81
N VAL A 44 23.40 0.49 2.74
CA VAL A 44 22.09 1.12 2.62
C VAL A 44 21.04 0.05 2.43
N HIS A 45 20.03 0.03 3.29
CA HIS A 45 18.92 -0.92 3.23
C HIS A 45 17.64 -0.17 2.89
N ILE A 46 16.92 -0.67 1.90
CA ILE A 46 15.64 -0.15 1.44
C ILE A 46 14.62 -1.28 1.55
N SER A 47 13.50 -1.00 2.20
CA SER A 47 12.35 -1.90 2.26
C SER A 47 11.17 -1.22 1.58
N VAL A 48 10.60 -1.87 0.58
CA VAL A 48 9.44 -1.40 -0.17
C VAL A 48 8.28 -2.37 0.06
N ASN A 49 7.26 -1.92 0.79
CA ASN A 49 6.05 -2.69 1.02
C ASN A 49 4.94 -2.13 0.13
N ASN A 50 4.30 -2.98 -0.68
CA ASN A 50 3.11 -2.64 -1.42
C ASN A 50 1.89 -3.22 -0.72
N PHE A 51 0.94 -2.36 -0.38
CA PHE A 51 -0.29 -2.73 0.29
C PHE A 51 -1.47 -2.67 -0.67
N SER A 52 -2.37 -3.62 -0.54
CA SER A 52 -3.73 -3.55 -1.06
C SER A 52 -4.69 -3.32 0.08
N PHE A 53 -5.76 -2.58 -0.20
CA PHE A 53 -6.84 -2.38 0.76
C PHE A 53 -8.05 -3.19 0.35
N SER A 54 -8.55 -4.00 1.28
CA SER A 54 -9.81 -4.70 1.13
C SER A 54 -10.85 -4.09 2.08
N ASN A 55 -12.07 -3.93 1.60
CA ASN A 55 -13.16 -3.39 2.40
C ASN A 55 -14.06 -4.54 2.82
N ARG A 56 -14.23 -4.71 4.13
CA ARG A 56 -15.13 -5.69 4.71
C ARG A 56 -16.23 -4.98 5.48
N VAL A 57 -17.46 -5.45 5.37
CA VAL A 57 -18.57 -4.93 6.16
C VAL A 57 -18.76 -5.82 7.38
N GLU A 58 -18.50 -5.28 8.58
CA GLU A 58 -18.82 -5.93 9.84
C GLU A 58 -19.81 -5.07 10.62
N ASN A 59 -20.92 -5.66 11.05
CA ASN A 59 -21.97 -4.97 11.82
C ASN A 59 -22.48 -3.67 11.18
N GLY A 60 -22.55 -3.63 9.84
CA GLY A 60 -23.01 -2.46 9.08
C GLY A 60 -22.00 -1.30 9.02
N LYS A 61 -20.77 -1.49 9.50
CA LYS A 61 -19.66 -0.55 9.33
C LYS A 61 -18.64 -1.14 8.35
N THR A 62 -18.14 -0.30 7.44
CA THR A 62 -17.02 -0.65 6.57
C THR A 62 -15.74 -0.63 7.40
N ILE A 63 -15.06 -1.76 7.49
CA ILE A 63 -13.72 -1.93 8.03
C ILE A 63 -12.77 -2.04 6.83
N GLN A 64 -11.69 -1.27 6.86
CA GLN A 64 -10.63 -1.36 5.86
C GLN A 64 -9.53 -2.27 6.42
N GLU A 65 -9.28 -3.38 5.73
CA GLU A 65 -8.15 -4.27 6.02
C GLU A 65 -6.98 -3.88 5.10
N ARG A 66 -5.78 -3.78 5.67
CA ARG A 66 -4.53 -3.45 4.97
C ARG A 66 -3.72 -4.73 4.83
N ASP A 67 -3.66 -5.27 3.62
CA ASP A 67 -2.94 -6.50 3.32
C ASP A 67 -1.66 -6.19 2.56
N ILE A 68 -0.54 -6.83 2.94
CA ILE A 68 0.70 -6.76 2.16
C ILE A 68 0.51 -7.62 0.91
N ARG A 69 0.63 -6.99 -0.26
CA ARG A 69 0.51 -7.65 -1.55
C ARG A 69 1.86 -8.10 -2.09
N ASP A 70 2.88 -7.27 -1.89
CA ASP A 70 4.22 -7.51 -2.41
C ASP A 70 5.25 -6.78 -1.55
N PHE A 71 6.45 -7.34 -1.49
CA PHE A 71 7.53 -6.82 -0.70
C PHE A 71 8.88 -6.98 -1.40
N GLU A 72 9.67 -5.90 -1.38
CA GLU A 72 11.02 -5.85 -1.92
C GLU A 72 12.00 -5.29 -0.88
N LYS A 73 13.10 -6.02 -0.65
CA LYS A 73 14.28 -5.55 0.10
C LYS A 73 15.41 -5.31 -0.88
N ILE A 74 16.00 -4.12 -0.82
CA ILE A 74 17.20 -3.78 -1.57
C ILE A 74 18.29 -3.43 -0.58
N LYS A 75 19.43 -4.10 -0.68
CA LYS A 75 20.62 -3.83 0.12
C LYS A 75 21.74 -3.38 -0.81
N PHE A 76 22.28 -2.20 -0.57
CA PHE A 76 23.51 -1.72 -1.20
C PHE A 76 24.66 -1.85 -0.20
N ILE A 77 25.80 -2.35 -0.65
CA ILE A 77 27.04 -2.42 0.10
C ILE A 77 28.01 -1.42 -0.51
N LEU A 78 28.66 -0.66 0.36
CA LEU A 78 29.58 0.41 0.02
C LEU A 78 31.03 0.00 0.30
N ASP A 79 31.97 0.50 -0.50
CA ASP A 79 33.40 0.44 -0.18
C ASP A 79 33.79 1.50 0.88
N ASN A 80 35.07 1.51 1.26
CA ASN A 80 35.62 2.48 2.19
C ASN A 80 35.57 3.94 1.67
N ASN A 81 35.29 4.15 0.39
CA ASN A 81 35.14 5.46 -0.24
C ASN A 81 33.66 5.86 -0.40
N GLY A 82 32.72 5.04 0.10
CA GLY A 82 31.29 5.28 -0.01
C GLY A 82 30.68 4.94 -1.38
N ARG A 83 31.42 4.24 -2.26
CA ARG A 83 30.94 3.81 -3.58
C ARG A 83 30.18 2.50 -3.45
N ILE A 84 29.09 2.35 -4.21
CA ILE A 84 28.32 1.12 -4.24
C ILE A 84 29.11 0.04 -4.97
N VAL A 85 29.49 -1.03 -4.27
CA VAL A 85 30.22 -2.19 -4.84
C VAL A 85 29.33 -3.39 -5.05
N LYS A 86 28.19 -3.47 -4.34
CA LYS A 86 27.24 -4.57 -4.49
C LYS A 86 25.82 -4.11 -4.21
N LYS A 87 24.86 -4.64 -4.96
CA LYS A 87 23.43 -4.48 -4.74
C LYS A 87 22.78 -5.86 -4.69
N GLU A 88 22.03 -6.12 -3.62
CA GLU A 88 21.25 -7.34 -3.44
C GLU A 88 19.77 -6.95 -3.42
N THR A 89 18.96 -7.56 -4.29
CA THR A 89 17.51 -7.33 -4.36
C THR A 89 16.81 -8.64 -4.03
N ASN A 90 16.04 -8.64 -2.95
CA ASN A 90 15.24 -9.77 -2.52
C ASN A 90 13.76 -9.41 -2.65
N ARG A 91 13.03 -10.20 -3.44
CA ARG A 91 11.58 -10.06 -3.61
C ARG A 91 10.89 -11.30 -3.08
N GLU A 92 9.70 -11.14 -2.55
CA GLU A 92 8.90 -12.28 -2.09
C GLU A 92 8.70 -13.29 -3.25
N ASN A 93 9.00 -14.57 -2.99
CA ASN A 93 8.90 -15.66 -3.97
C ASN A 93 9.79 -15.54 -5.23
N ARG A 94 10.87 -14.75 -5.19
CA ARG A 94 11.89 -14.74 -6.25
C ARG A 94 13.27 -15.02 -5.68
N GLU A 95 14.16 -15.48 -6.55
CA GLU A 95 15.57 -15.59 -6.23
C GLU A 95 16.15 -14.20 -5.93
N THR A 96 17.18 -14.17 -5.08
CA THR A 96 17.86 -12.92 -4.76
C THR A 96 18.72 -12.51 -5.95
N GLU A 97 18.43 -11.35 -6.52
CA GLU A 97 19.21 -10.77 -7.61
C GLU A 97 20.44 -10.07 -7.00
N ILE A 98 21.64 -10.40 -7.49
CA ILE A 98 22.90 -9.82 -7.03
C ILE A 98 23.59 -9.13 -8.21
N GLU A 99 23.91 -7.86 -8.03
CA GLU A 99 24.70 -7.06 -8.96
C GLU A 99 26.00 -6.62 -8.25
N GLU A 100 27.15 -6.86 -8.88
CA GLU A 100 28.46 -6.43 -8.40
C GLU A 100 29.04 -5.36 -9.34
N TYR A 101 29.63 -4.32 -8.77
CA TYR A 101 30.20 -3.19 -9.50
C TYR A 101 31.69 -3.09 -9.24
N SER A 102 32.47 -2.97 -10.32
CA SER A 102 33.91 -2.73 -10.30
C SER A 102 34.22 -1.38 -10.94
N TYR A 103 35.18 -0.65 -10.36
CA TYR A 103 35.59 0.71 -10.75
C TYR A 103 37.10 0.77 -10.97
#